data_AF-A0A372QEP8-F1
#
_entry.id   AF-A0A372QEP8-F1
#
_cell.length_a   1.000
_cell.length_b   1.000
_cell.length_c   1.000
_cell.angle_alpha   90.00
_cell.angle_beta   90.00
_cell.angle_gamma   90.00
#
_symmetry.space_group_name_H-M   'P 1'
#
loop_
_entity.id
_entity.type
_entity.pdbx_description
1 polymer ?
#
loop_
_entity_poly.entity_id
_entity_poly.type
_entity_poly.pdbx_seq_one_letter_code
_entity_poly.pdbx_strand_id
1 'polypeptide(L)'
;MSVTLLCLVKGNTLANAFPVHIDGNSLVGDLKEAIKAKKHKTFHGVEADEIKLWKVEIGDDCDDLLSNLTLQDNPNYLRQEKLETTGPRNRLRGISTS
;
A
#
# COMPACT_ATOMS: atom_id res chain seq x y z
N MET A 1 -1.92 -10.55 18.96
CA MET A 1 -3.02 -11.19 18.18
C MET A 1 -2.49 -11.39 16.78
N SER A 2 -2.63 -12.56 16.16
CA SER A 2 -2.10 -12.78 14.81
C SER A 2 -3.00 -12.17 13.73
N VAL A 3 -2.39 -11.56 12.73
CA VAL A 3 -3.05 -11.11 11.50
C VAL A 3 -2.53 -11.90 10.31
N THR A 4 -3.40 -12.14 9.33
CA THR A 4 -3.02 -12.78 8.06
C THR A 4 -3.02 -11.72 6.97
N LEU A 5 -1.87 -11.52 6.34
CA LEU A 5 -1.69 -10.61 5.22
C LEU A 5 -1.56 -11.42 3.94
N LEU A 6 -2.33 -11.05 2.92
CA LEU A 6 -2.19 -11.61 1.59
C LEU A 6 -1.16 -10.80 0.81
N CYS A 7 -0.02 -11.42 0.48
CA CYS A 7 1.07 -10.75 -0.22
C CYS A 7 1.12 -11.15 -1.70
N LEU A 8 1.22 -10.16 -2.58
CA LEU A 8 1.43 -10.35 -4.02
C LEU A 8 2.80 -9.80 -4.42
N VAL A 9 3.56 -10.59 -5.19
CA VAL A 9 4.80 -10.10 -5.82
C VAL A 9 4.45 -9.34 -7.10
N LYS A 10 5.05 -8.17 -7.28
CA LYS A 10 4.89 -7.36 -8.49
C LYS A 10 5.17 -8.20 -9.75
N GLY A 11 4.33 -8.08 -10.77
CA GLY A 11 4.43 -8.86 -12.01
C GLY A 11 3.80 -10.26 -11.95
N ASN A 12 3.35 -10.72 -10.77
CA ASN A 12 2.59 -11.96 -10.65
C ASN A 12 1.08 -11.68 -10.68
N THR A 13 0.30 -12.71 -10.99
CA THR A 13 -1.16 -12.72 -10.87
C THR A 13 -1.61 -13.00 -9.44
N LEU A 14 -2.84 -12.60 -9.06
CA LEU A 14 -3.39 -12.89 -7.73
C LEU A 14 -3.44 -14.37 -7.37
N ALA A 15 -3.55 -15.27 -8.34
CA ALA A 15 -3.47 -16.71 -8.09
C ALA A 15 -2.14 -17.15 -7.45
N ASN A 16 -1.09 -16.35 -7.60
CA ASN A 16 0.23 -16.56 -7.00
C ASN A 16 0.45 -15.78 -5.70
N ALA A 17 -0.57 -15.04 -5.24
CA ALA A 17 -0.54 -14.41 -3.94
C ALA A 17 -0.43 -15.47 -2.85
N PHE A 18 0.20 -15.11 -1.73
CA PHE A 18 0.48 -16.05 -0.66
C PHE A 18 0.20 -15.41 0.70
N PRO A 19 -0.34 -16.18 1.66
CA PRO A 19 -0.60 -15.68 2.99
C PRO A 19 0.69 -15.64 3.81
N VAL A 20 0.87 -14.54 4.54
CA VAL A 20 1.89 -14.35 5.55
C VAL A 20 1.19 -14.11 6.89
N HIS A 21 1.60 -14.83 7.92
CA HIS A 21 1.05 -14.71 9.26
C HIS A 21 2.08 -13.98 10.12
N ILE A 22 1.67 -12.89 10.74
CA ILE A 22 2.50 -12.11 11.67
C ILE A 22 1.69 -11.75 12.91
N ASP A 23 2.35 -11.34 13.98
CA ASP A 23 1.62 -10.71 15.09
C ASP A 23 1.18 -9.30 14.68
N GLY A 24 -0.01 -8.89 15.10
CA GLY A 24 -0.57 -7.57 14.81
C GLY A 24 0.20 -6.43 15.45
N ASN A 25 1.07 -6.71 16.43
CA ASN A 25 1.99 -5.75 17.02
C ASN A 25 3.40 -5.82 16.41
N SER A 26 3.64 -6.73 15.45
CA SER A 26 4.91 -6.82 14.74
C SER A 26 5.17 -5.59 13.87
N LEU A 27 6.44 -5.29 13.66
CA LEU A 27 6.88 -4.18 12.83
C LEU A 27 6.86 -4.55 11.34
N VAL A 28 6.91 -3.53 10.49
CA VAL A 28 7.04 -3.72 9.04
C VAL A 28 8.34 -4.46 8.70
N GLY A 29 9.40 -4.32 9.51
CA GLY A 29 10.64 -5.10 9.36
C GLY A 29 10.39 -6.60 9.48
N ASP A 30 9.68 -7.02 10.53
CA ASP A 30 9.33 -8.44 10.76
C ASP A 30 8.48 -9.00 9.59
N LEU A 31 7.59 -8.17 9.05
CA LEU A 31 6.81 -8.53 7.86
C LEU A 31 7.71 -8.78 6.64
N LYS A 32 8.70 -7.91 6.39
CA LYS A 32 9.63 -8.09 5.27
C LYS A 32 10.45 -9.37 5.42
N GLU A 33 10.91 -9.68 6.63
CA GLU A 33 11.60 -10.94 6.92
C GLU A 33 10.70 -12.16 6.69
N ALA A 34 9.46 -12.11 7.19
CA ALA A 34 8.48 -13.17 7.00
C ALA A 34 8.18 -13.40 5.51
N ILE A 35 8.07 -12.34 4.71
CA ILE A 35 7.91 -12.41 3.24
C ILE A 35 9.13 -13.05 2.59
N LYS A 36 10.35 -12.60 2.93
CA LYS A 36 11.62 -13.15 2.41
C LYS A 36 11.72 -14.64 2.73
N ALA A 37 11.43 -15.04 3.96
CA ALA A 37 11.43 -16.44 4.38
C ALA A 37 10.42 -17.29 3.58
N LYS A 38 9.19 -16.77 3.39
CA LYS A 38 8.11 -17.48 2.68
C LYS A 38 8.41 -17.65 1.19
N LYS A 39 9.04 -16.67 0.55
CA LYS A 39 9.40 -16.66 -0.88
C LYS A 39 10.91 -16.58 -1.07
N HIS A 40 11.67 -17.37 -0.31
CA HIS A 40 13.13 -17.35 -0.32
C HIS A 40 13.74 -17.48 -1.73
N LYS A 41 13.17 -18.31 -2.61
CA LYS A 41 13.67 -18.45 -4.00
C LYS A 41 13.54 -17.16 -4.81
N THR A 42 12.49 -16.38 -4.58
CA THR A 42 12.24 -15.12 -5.29
C THR A 42 13.11 -13.99 -4.74
N PHE A 43 13.37 -14.00 -3.44
CA PHE A 43 14.10 -12.93 -2.73
C PHE A 43 15.49 -13.39 -2.23
N HIS A 44 16.08 -14.42 -2.83
CA HIS A 44 17.31 -15.04 -2.32
C HIS A 44 18.49 -14.07 -2.27
N GLY A 45 18.58 -13.16 -3.25
CA GLY A 45 19.63 -12.15 -3.35
C GLY A 45 19.18 -10.74 -2.99
N VAL A 46 18.02 -10.58 -2.33
CA VAL A 46 17.48 -9.28 -1.91
C VAL A 46 17.48 -9.26 -0.39
N GLU A 47 18.03 -8.20 0.20
CA GLU A 47 17.98 -8.06 1.66
C GLU A 47 16.56 -7.74 2.14
N ALA A 48 16.24 -8.17 3.36
CA ALA A 48 14.88 -8.00 3.86
C ALA A 48 14.48 -6.52 3.89
N ASP A 49 15.39 -5.61 4.23
CA ASP A 49 15.15 -4.17 4.27
C ASP A 49 14.93 -3.56 2.87
N GLU A 50 15.54 -4.13 1.83
CA GLU A 50 15.41 -3.70 0.42
C GLU A 50 14.04 -4.03 -0.19
N ILE A 51 13.28 -4.95 0.42
CA ILE A 51 11.93 -5.27 -0.02
C ILE A 51 11.02 -4.04 0.17
N LYS A 52 10.48 -3.54 -0.94
CA LYS A 52 9.48 -2.46 -0.95
C LYS A 52 8.08 -3.06 -0.85
N LEU A 53 7.34 -2.63 0.17
CA LEU A 53 5.94 -3.04 0.40
C LEU A 53 5.02 -1.89 0.03
N TRP A 54 3.87 -2.23 -0.56
CA TRP A 54 2.80 -1.29 -0.90
C TRP A 54 1.52 -1.76 -0.22
N LYS A 55 0.86 -0.87 0.52
CA LYS A 55 -0.48 -1.14 1.03
C LYS A 55 -1.46 -0.96 -0.13
N VAL A 56 -2.22 -2.00 -0.42
CA VAL A 56 -3.34 -1.92 -1.36
C VAL A 56 -4.62 -1.87 -0.53
N GLU A 57 -5.38 -0.80 -0.67
CA GLU A 57 -6.74 -0.71 -0.12
C GLU A 57 -7.69 -1.17 -1.21
N ILE A 58 -8.35 -2.29 -0.98
CA ILE A 58 -9.39 -2.83 -1.85
C ILE A 58 -10.71 -2.46 -1.18
N GLY A 59 -11.56 -1.68 -1.85
CA GLY A 59 -12.90 -1.38 -1.34
C GLY A 59 -13.78 -2.64 -1.35
N ASP A 60 -14.76 -2.73 -0.44
CA ASP A 60 -15.68 -3.88 -0.35
C ASP A 60 -16.41 -4.17 -1.67
N ASP A 61 -16.71 -3.17 -2.50
CA ASP A 61 -17.42 -3.33 -3.78
C ASP A 61 -16.52 -3.76 -4.96
N CYS A 62 -15.30 -4.24 -4.69
CA CYS A 62 -14.26 -4.40 -5.70
C CYS A 62 -13.85 -5.87 -5.95
N ASP A 63 -14.80 -6.81 -5.92
CA ASP A 63 -14.55 -8.22 -6.26
C ASP A 63 -13.98 -8.38 -7.68
N ASP A 64 -14.49 -7.60 -8.65
CA ASP A 64 -14.00 -7.61 -10.03
C ASP A 64 -12.57 -7.06 -10.19
N LEU A 65 -12.17 -6.15 -9.30
CA LEU A 65 -10.82 -5.57 -9.27
C LEU A 65 -9.79 -6.55 -8.70
N LEU A 66 -10.17 -7.45 -7.79
CA LEU A 66 -9.29 -8.53 -7.34
C LEU A 66 -8.87 -9.41 -8.53
N SER A 67 -9.83 -9.92 -9.30
CA SER A 67 -9.53 -10.88 -10.38
C SER A 67 -8.53 -10.36 -11.43
N ASN A 68 -8.41 -9.03 -11.58
CA ASN A 68 -7.50 -8.36 -12.52
C ASN A 68 -6.33 -7.61 -11.86
N LEU A 69 -6.13 -7.74 -10.54
CA LEU A 69 -5.13 -6.97 -9.79
C LEU A 69 -3.71 -7.43 -10.16
N THR A 70 -3.20 -6.88 -11.25
CA THR A 70 -1.80 -6.97 -11.64
C THR A 70 -1.13 -5.71 -11.10
N LEU A 71 -0.22 -5.87 -10.13
CA LEU A 71 0.65 -4.78 -9.69
C LEU A 71 1.62 -4.44 -10.85
N GLN A 72 1.15 -3.65 -11.80
CA GLN A 72 1.99 -3.02 -12.81
C GLN A 72 2.54 -1.70 -12.26
N ASP A 73 3.69 -1.28 -12.79
CA ASP A 73 4.35 -0.02 -12.46
C ASP A 73 3.54 1.17 -13.00
N ASN A 74 2.34 1.38 -12.45
CA ASN A 74 1.53 2.54 -12.77
C ASN A 74 1.88 3.65 -11.78
N PRO A 75 2.57 4.72 -12.21
CA PRO A 75 2.94 5.85 -11.35
C PRO A 75 1.72 6.63 -10.83
N ASN A 76 0.50 6.25 -11.21
CA ASN A 76 -0.73 6.97 -10.93
C ASN A 76 -1.44 6.53 -9.62
N TYR A 77 -0.99 5.47 -8.94
CA TYR A 77 -1.56 5.04 -7.66
C TYR A 77 -1.04 5.83 -6.45
N LEU A 78 -0.13 6.80 -6.65
CA LEU A 78 0.34 7.73 -5.63
C LEU A 78 -0.58 8.97 -5.46
N ARG A 79 -1.82 8.92 -5.95
CA ARG A 79 -2.82 9.97 -5.68
C ARG A 79 -3.60 9.64 -4.41
N GLN A 80 -2.89 9.64 -3.28
CA GLN A 80 -3.57 9.80 -1.99
C GLN A 80 -3.87 11.29 -1.82
N GLU A 81 -5.16 11.60 -1.96
CA GLU A 81 -5.88 12.67 -1.26
C GLU A 81 -5.08 13.94 -0.93
N LYS A 82 -5.11 14.92 -1.83
CA LYS A 82 -4.87 16.31 -1.42
C LYS A 82 -6.09 16.72 -0.59
N LEU A 83 -6.00 16.60 0.73
CA LEU A 83 -6.97 17.22 1.64
C LEU A 83 -6.81 18.74 1.53
N GLU A 84 -7.47 19.35 0.54
CA GLU A 84 -7.64 20.80 0.50
C GLU A 84 -8.71 21.19 1.52
N THR A 85 -8.30 21.40 2.77
CA THR A 85 -9.08 22.16 3.74
C THR A 85 -9.24 23.59 3.23
N THR A 86 -10.24 23.83 2.40
CA THR A 86 -10.78 25.18 2.17
C THR A 86 -11.70 25.53 3.34
N GLY A 87 -11.11 26.00 4.43
CA GLY A 87 -11.85 26.71 5.47
C GLY A 87 -12.50 27.98 4.89
N PRO A 88 -13.67 28.40 5.39
CA PRO A 88 -14.38 29.55 4.86
C PRO A 88 -13.57 30.84 5.13
N ARG A 89 -13.06 31.44 4.06
CA ARG A 89 -12.33 32.72 4.13
C ARG A 89 -13.33 33.85 4.44
N ASN A 90 -13.27 34.37 5.66
CA ASN A 90 -13.90 35.61 6.08
C ASN A 90 -13.68 36.72 5.04
N ARG A 91 -14.78 37.35 4.58
CA ARG A 91 -14.74 38.63 3.85
C ARG A 91 -14.34 39.75 4.81
N LEU A 92 -13.12 40.25 4.70
CA LEU A 92 -12.82 41.63 5.10
C LEU A 92 -12.67 42.45 3.82
N ARG A 93 -13.68 43.30 3.57
CA ARG A 93 -13.68 44.26 2.47
C ARG A 93 -12.70 45.38 2.76
N GLY A 94 -11.71 45.50 1.89
CA GLY A 94 -11.21 46.74 1.31
C GLY A 94 -10.97 47.92 2.25
N ILE A 95 -9.72 48.04 2.69
CA ILE A 95 -9.04 49.33 2.84
C ILE A 95 -8.56 49.75 1.44
N SER A 96 -9.00 50.91 0.96
CA SER A 96 -8.29 51.65 -0.08
C SER A 96 -8.13 53.09 0.39
N THR A 97 -6.88 53.43 0.66
CA THR A 97 -6.37 54.75 0.95
C THR A 97 -5.88 55.42 -0.33
N SER A 98 -5.98 56.75 -0.36
CA SER A 98 -5.53 57.76 -1.36
C SER A 98 -6.62 58.24 -2.30
#